data_AF-A0A1Y1M0L1-F1
#
_entry.id   AF-A0A1Y1M0L1-F1
#
_cell.length_a   1.000
_cell.length_b   1.000
_cell.length_c   1.000
_cell.angle_alpha   90.00
_cell.angle_beta   90.00
_cell.angle_gamma   90.00
#
_symmetry.space_group_name_H-M   'P 1'
#
loop_
_entity.id
_entity.type
_entity.pdbx_description
1 polymer ?
#
loop_
_entity_poly.entity_id
_entity_poly.type
_entity_poly.pdbx_seq_one_letter_code
_entity_poly.pdbx_strand_id
1 'polypeptide(L)'
;MKYDFDTEHFEEHLHVNKPLKVYTRKKEFPHELLRSPSPQPSTSFDTMETLNISPDTSVWLNSLSSLPSPPEKNAKRKLQFKNDTPKEKKLRLCLSNQRKLLSRKRADMSRLKKSLKKKNATLSALSSNSAEYSYSLLKKDPKTFVDMNLFHKNNTSWNKNEKEFAIWLYYSSPSTYRGFLQKGFKLPSLATIKRWIGASVFKPGFTKQFFHQLQLKAQTFDSIEKKCVLCLDEMSIMSIIEYSKSLDCIEGYEDLGLPFGRRNKRAKKAMVFMLRGLHSKWKLPIAYFLSHTGPNSKELTTLIQDAIIKIKSCGLQLKAIICDQATTNVSTFKQLLVSKEKPYFFFEGQQIYVVYDVPHLIKSLRNNLLNGDYIINDKQPNKSSVRYIKLIGRVRFRNLPL
;
A
#
# COMPACT_ATOMS: atom_id res chain seq x y z
N MET A 1 -57.84 -4.04 14.69
CA MET A 1 -58.27 -3.22 13.53
C MET A 1 -57.36 -3.58 12.37
N LYS A 2 -57.96 -4.12 11.30
CA LYS A 2 -57.29 -4.39 10.02
C LYS A 2 -56.93 -3.04 9.38
N TYR A 3 -55.74 -2.95 8.81
CA TYR A 3 -55.44 -1.95 7.80
C TYR A 3 -54.69 -2.64 6.67
N ASP A 4 -55.40 -2.73 5.54
CA ASP A 4 -54.92 -3.09 4.23
C ASP A 4 -53.88 -2.06 3.77
N PHE A 5 -52.81 -2.55 3.15
CA PHE A 5 -51.90 -1.71 2.37
C PHE A 5 -52.12 -2.06 0.90
N ASP A 6 -52.71 -1.12 0.19
CA ASP A 6 -52.85 -1.12 -1.26
C ASP A 6 -51.46 -1.27 -1.91
N THR A 7 -51.32 -2.37 -2.61
CA THR A 7 -50.30 -2.62 -3.63
C THR A 7 -50.74 -1.94 -4.91
N GLU A 8 -50.18 -0.79 -5.26
CA GLU A 8 -50.06 -0.36 -6.65
C GLU A 8 -49.11 0.85 -6.76
N HIS A 9 -48.32 0.86 -7.84
CA HIS A 9 -47.32 1.87 -8.22
C HIS A 9 -45.94 1.74 -7.56
N PHE A 10 -45.12 0.80 -8.07
CA PHE A 10 -43.71 1.06 -8.42
C PHE A 10 -43.16 -0.12 -9.25
N GLU A 11 -43.74 -0.35 -10.42
CA GLU A 11 -43.03 -1.03 -11.52
C GLU A 11 -42.95 -0.05 -12.68
N GLU A 12 -41.80 0.60 -12.85
CA GLU A 12 -41.19 0.84 -14.16
C GLU A 12 -39.76 1.36 -13.96
N HIS A 13 -38.83 0.73 -14.68
CA HIS A 13 -37.40 1.05 -14.79
C HIS A 13 -36.43 0.44 -13.77
N LEU A 14 -36.31 -0.90 -13.76
CA LEU A 14 -35.01 -1.55 -13.62
C LEU A 14 -35.04 -2.98 -14.19
N HIS A 15 -35.16 -3.09 -15.51
CA HIS A 15 -34.91 -4.33 -16.24
C HIS A 15 -33.74 -4.12 -17.20
N VAL A 16 -32.53 -4.29 -16.68
CA VAL A 16 -31.36 -4.64 -17.51
C VAL A 16 -31.01 -6.08 -17.15
N ASN A 17 -31.70 -7.02 -17.80
CA ASN A 17 -31.31 -8.41 -17.85
C ASN A 17 -29.97 -8.51 -18.60
N LYS A 18 -28.86 -8.43 -17.86
CA LYS A 18 -27.55 -8.87 -18.36
C LYS A 18 -27.30 -10.28 -17.83
N PRO A 19 -27.19 -11.30 -18.70
CA PRO A 19 -26.85 -12.65 -18.24
C PRO A 19 -25.47 -12.65 -17.57
N LEU A 20 -25.36 -13.39 -16.47
CA LEU A 20 -24.12 -13.69 -15.77
C LEU A 20 -23.11 -14.30 -16.76
N LYS A 21 -22.03 -13.58 -17.08
CA LYS A 21 -20.89 -14.13 -17.82
C LYS A 21 -20.12 -15.09 -16.91
N VAL A 22 -20.49 -16.37 -16.98
CA VAL A 22 -19.66 -17.48 -16.48
C VAL A 22 -18.44 -17.58 -17.39
N TYR A 23 -17.25 -17.24 -16.90
CA TYR A 23 -16.01 -17.50 -17.61
C TYR A 23 -15.65 -18.99 -17.46
N THR A 24 -16.11 -19.80 -18.41
CA THR A 24 -15.58 -21.15 -18.62
C THR A 24 -14.21 -21.04 -19.31
N ARG A 25 -13.22 -21.72 -18.72
CA ARG A 25 -11.84 -21.78 -19.21
C ARG A 25 -11.80 -22.65 -20.47
N LYS A 26 -11.81 -22.04 -21.66
CA LYS A 26 -11.42 -22.74 -22.89
C LYS A 26 -9.91 -22.98 -22.88
N LYS A 27 -9.54 -24.26 -22.73
CA LYS A 27 -8.26 -24.83 -23.15
C LYS A 27 -8.20 -24.76 -24.67
N GLU A 28 -7.08 -24.30 -25.20
CA GLU A 28 -6.34 -24.85 -26.35
C GLU A 28 -5.28 -23.84 -26.79
N PHE A 29 -4.02 -24.11 -26.46
CA PHE A 29 -2.89 -23.75 -27.31
C PHE A 29 -1.93 -24.95 -27.34
N PRO A 30 -1.31 -25.26 -28.49
CA PRO A 30 -0.59 -26.51 -28.68
C PRO A 30 0.75 -26.55 -27.92
N HIS A 31 1.14 -27.78 -27.59
CA HIS A 31 2.52 -28.27 -27.42
C HIS A 31 3.49 -27.56 -28.40
N GLU A 32 4.76 -27.27 -28.16
CA GLU A 32 5.80 -27.95 -27.39
C GLU A 32 7.05 -27.06 -27.52
N LEU A 33 7.72 -26.67 -26.44
CA LEU A 33 9.17 -26.39 -26.48
C LEU A 33 9.77 -26.75 -25.12
N LEU A 34 10.58 -27.79 -25.14
CA LEU A 34 11.29 -28.39 -24.02
C LEU A 34 12.06 -27.35 -23.20
N ARG A 35 11.82 -27.36 -21.88
CA ARG A 35 12.71 -26.75 -20.89
C ARG A 35 13.97 -27.61 -20.75
N SER A 36 15.14 -27.01 -20.94
CA SER A 36 16.38 -27.44 -20.29
C SER A 36 16.56 -26.67 -18.97
N PRO A 37 17.24 -27.26 -17.96
CA PRO A 37 17.38 -26.68 -16.63
C PRO A 37 18.38 -25.51 -16.64
N SER A 38 18.05 -24.46 -15.87
CA SER A 38 18.90 -23.29 -15.62
C SER A 38 19.95 -23.62 -14.55
N PRO A 39 21.24 -23.31 -14.76
CA PRO A 39 22.23 -23.30 -13.70
C PRO A 39 22.12 -22.03 -12.85
N GLN A 40 22.39 -22.17 -11.54
CA GLN A 40 22.53 -21.10 -10.57
C GLN A 40 23.72 -20.16 -10.90
N PRO A 41 23.69 -18.89 -10.43
CA PRO A 41 24.67 -17.88 -10.81
C PRO A 41 25.96 -18.02 -10.00
N SER A 42 27.09 -18.20 -10.70
CA SER A 42 28.41 -17.90 -10.13
C SER A 42 28.86 -16.49 -10.54
N THR A 43 29.61 -15.92 -9.62
CA THR A 43 30.08 -14.55 -9.48
C THR A 43 30.99 -14.03 -10.60
N SER A 44 31.04 -12.70 -10.68
CA SER A 44 32.10 -11.84 -11.26
C SER A 44 32.35 -11.89 -12.78
N PHE A 45 31.84 -10.86 -13.48
CA PHE A 45 32.47 -10.31 -14.67
C PHE A 45 32.72 -8.83 -14.44
N ASP A 46 33.88 -8.52 -13.88
CA ASP A 46 34.53 -7.22 -13.99
C ASP A 46 35.76 -7.40 -14.88
N THR A 47 36.06 -6.35 -15.66
CA THR A 47 37.21 -6.15 -16.57
C THR A 47 37.21 -6.92 -17.90
N MET A 48 37.02 -6.17 -19.00
CA MET A 48 37.52 -6.57 -20.33
C MET A 48 39.04 -6.42 -20.32
N GLU A 49 39.76 -7.54 -20.23
CA GLU A 49 41.18 -7.58 -20.59
C GLU A 49 41.34 -7.43 -22.10
N THR A 50 42.15 -6.45 -22.51
CA THR A 50 42.72 -6.39 -23.85
C THR A 50 43.50 -7.68 -24.11
N LEU A 51 43.20 -8.38 -25.20
CA LEU A 51 43.89 -9.59 -25.62
C LEU A 51 45.40 -9.33 -25.77
N ASN A 52 46.16 -9.63 -24.73
CA ASN A 52 47.62 -9.66 -24.78
C ASN A 52 48.02 -10.94 -25.53
N ILE A 53 48.66 -10.75 -26.68
CA ILE A 53 49.27 -11.83 -27.45
C ILE A 53 50.33 -12.49 -26.54
N SER A 54 50.29 -13.82 -26.43
CA SER A 54 51.21 -14.57 -25.57
C SER A 54 52.67 -14.27 -25.96
N PRO A 55 53.59 -14.11 -24.99
CA PRO A 55 55.02 -13.88 -25.26
C PRO A 55 55.59 -14.88 -26.28
N ASP A 56 55.18 -16.14 -26.21
CA ASP A 56 55.65 -17.22 -27.10
C ASP A 56 55.25 -17.00 -28.57
N THR A 57 54.07 -16.39 -28.81
CA THR A 57 53.62 -16.10 -30.18
C THR A 57 54.37 -14.91 -30.78
N SER A 58 54.79 -13.96 -29.95
CA SER A 58 55.63 -12.83 -30.39
C SER A 58 57.08 -13.26 -30.70
N VAL A 59 57.62 -14.19 -29.91
CA VAL A 59 58.96 -14.77 -30.12
C VAL A 59 58.99 -15.64 -31.38
N TRP A 60 57.96 -16.46 -31.62
CA TRP A 60 57.85 -17.26 -32.84
C TRP A 60 57.74 -16.39 -34.11
N LEU A 61 56.98 -15.30 -34.06
CA LEU A 61 56.86 -14.36 -35.19
C LEU A 61 58.18 -13.65 -35.51
N ASN A 62 58.95 -13.27 -34.49
CA ASN A 62 60.27 -12.68 -34.68
C ASN A 62 61.31 -13.70 -35.18
N SER A 63 61.17 -14.98 -34.84
CA SER A 63 62.01 -16.06 -35.37
C SER A 63 61.78 -16.33 -36.87
N LEU A 64 60.61 -15.96 -37.43
CA LEU A 64 60.34 -16.11 -38.86
C LEU A 64 61.03 -15.04 -39.70
N SER A 65 61.32 -13.88 -39.12
CA SER A 65 62.04 -12.79 -39.81
C SER A 65 63.56 -13.02 -39.93
N SER A 66 64.12 -14.02 -39.24
CA SER A 66 65.57 -14.34 -39.25
C SER A 66 65.95 -15.54 -40.14
N LEU A 67 65.04 -16.08 -40.95
CA LEU A 67 65.38 -17.14 -41.89
C LEU A 67 66.20 -16.58 -43.06
N PRO A 68 67.31 -17.24 -43.47
CA PRO A 68 68.11 -16.76 -44.59
C PRO A 68 67.32 -16.87 -45.90
N SER A 69 67.18 -15.74 -46.59
CA SER A 69 66.65 -15.70 -47.95
C SER A 69 67.56 -16.48 -48.90
N PRO A 70 67.01 -17.19 -49.90
CA PRO A 70 67.82 -17.94 -50.87
C PRO A 70 68.79 -17.01 -51.62
N PRO A 71 70.00 -17.49 -51.98
CA PRO A 71 71.00 -16.66 -52.65
C PRO A 71 70.52 -16.23 -54.04
N GLU A 72 70.56 -14.92 -54.31
CA GLU A 72 70.26 -14.32 -55.61
C GLU A 72 71.28 -14.78 -56.67
N LYS A 73 70.96 -15.87 -57.38
CA LYS A 73 71.58 -16.17 -58.67
C LYS A 73 70.73 -15.56 -59.78
N ASN A 74 71.17 -14.39 -60.25
CA ASN A 74 70.98 -13.84 -61.59
C ASN A 74 69.75 -14.31 -62.39
N ALA A 75 68.67 -13.53 -62.31
CA ALA A 75 67.88 -13.20 -63.50
C ALA A 75 67.24 -11.82 -63.31
N LYS A 76 67.96 -10.76 -63.73
CA LYS A 76 67.31 -9.50 -64.12
C LYS A 76 66.46 -9.76 -65.37
N ARG A 77 65.31 -10.42 -65.21
CA ARG A 77 64.19 -10.26 -66.15
C ARG A 77 63.39 -9.07 -65.64
N LYS A 78 63.56 -7.91 -66.27
CA LYS A 78 62.53 -6.88 -66.30
C LYS A 78 61.27 -7.53 -66.87
N LEU A 79 60.40 -8.05 -66.01
CA LEU A 79 59.04 -8.42 -66.39
C LEU A 79 58.28 -7.13 -66.65
N GLN A 80 58.41 -6.62 -67.87
CA GLN A 80 57.50 -5.64 -68.41
C GLN A 80 56.12 -6.30 -68.56
N PHE A 81 55.12 -5.63 -68.00
CA PHE A 81 53.71 -6.00 -67.96
C PHE A 81 53.17 -6.62 -69.25
N LYS A 82 52.41 -7.71 -69.12
CA LYS A 82 51.33 -8.05 -70.05
C LYS A 82 50.03 -8.16 -69.25
N ASN A 83 49.26 -7.07 -69.32
CA ASN A 83 47.82 -6.94 -69.09
C ASN A 83 47.23 -7.78 -67.94
N ASP A 84 46.93 -7.10 -66.82
CA ASP A 84 46.01 -7.63 -65.79
C ASP A 84 44.83 -8.34 -66.48
N THR A 85 44.53 -9.56 -66.05
CA THR A 85 43.39 -10.30 -66.58
C THR A 85 42.10 -9.47 -66.40
N PRO A 86 41.08 -9.60 -67.26
CA PRO A 86 39.83 -8.85 -67.11
C PRO A 86 39.20 -8.99 -65.71
N LYS A 87 39.41 -10.15 -65.07
CA LYS A 87 38.98 -10.44 -63.69
C LYS A 87 39.78 -9.65 -62.64
N GLU A 88 41.10 -9.55 -62.78
CA GLU A 88 41.97 -8.78 -61.86
C GLU A 88 41.73 -7.27 -61.95
N LYS A 89 41.55 -6.72 -63.16
CA LYS A 89 41.14 -5.32 -63.33
C LYS A 89 39.81 -5.03 -62.64
N LYS A 90 38.82 -5.91 -62.81
CA LYS A 90 37.50 -5.78 -62.17
C LYS A 90 37.58 -5.87 -60.65
N LEU A 91 38.41 -6.78 -60.12
CA LEU A 91 38.61 -6.94 -58.67
C LEU A 91 39.33 -5.73 -58.06
N ARG A 92 40.37 -5.21 -58.71
CA ARG A 92 41.08 -3.98 -58.29
C ARG A 92 40.15 -2.77 -58.29
N LEU A 93 39.30 -2.64 -59.30
CA LEU A 93 38.28 -1.59 -59.36
C LEU A 93 37.27 -1.74 -58.20
N CYS A 94 36.81 -2.97 -57.92
CA CYS A 94 35.91 -3.26 -56.81
C CYS A 94 36.54 -2.91 -55.44
N LEU A 95 37.78 -3.33 -55.20
CA LEU A 95 38.53 -2.98 -53.99
C LEU A 95 38.75 -1.48 -53.84
N SER A 96 39.05 -0.77 -54.94
CA SER A 96 39.16 0.69 -54.94
C SER A 96 37.83 1.35 -54.56
N ASN A 97 36.71 0.88 -55.11
CA ASN A 97 35.38 1.38 -54.80
C ASN A 97 34.97 1.08 -53.34
N GLN A 98 35.27 -0.11 -52.82
CA GLN A 98 35.02 -0.46 -51.43
C GLN A 98 35.87 0.39 -50.46
N ARG A 99 37.14 0.64 -50.77
CA ARG A 99 38.00 1.54 -49.97
C ARG A 99 37.46 2.96 -49.95
N LYS A 100 36.96 3.48 -51.09
CA LYS A 100 36.29 4.79 -51.16
C LYS A 100 35.01 4.83 -50.32
N LEU A 101 34.20 3.77 -50.36
CA LEU A 101 32.98 3.66 -49.55
C LEU A 101 33.28 3.63 -48.05
N LEU A 102 34.29 2.84 -47.64
CA LEU A 102 34.76 2.79 -46.26
C LEU A 102 35.26 4.15 -45.76
N SER A 103 35.98 4.89 -46.59
CA SER A 103 36.44 6.25 -46.28
C SER A 103 35.25 7.20 -46.04
N ARG A 104 34.23 7.16 -46.91
CA ARG A 104 33.00 7.96 -46.75
C ARG A 104 32.26 7.62 -45.46
N LYS A 105 32.05 6.32 -45.16
CA LYS A 105 31.39 5.87 -43.92
C LYS A 105 32.16 6.29 -42.66
N ARG A 106 33.50 6.23 -42.70
CA ARG A 106 34.36 6.73 -41.60
C ARG A 106 34.22 8.24 -41.41
N ALA A 107 34.13 9.01 -42.50
CA ALA A 107 33.89 10.45 -42.44
C ALA A 107 32.52 10.79 -41.86
N ASP A 108 31.46 10.06 -42.25
CA ASP A 108 30.11 10.24 -41.70
C ASP A 108 30.07 9.92 -40.20
N MET A 109 30.69 8.82 -39.79
CA MET A 109 30.84 8.45 -38.37
C MET A 109 31.58 9.53 -37.57
N SER A 110 32.62 10.15 -38.14
CA SER A 110 33.34 11.26 -37.51
C SER A 110 32.46 12.51 -37.36
N ARG A 111 31.67 12.85 -38.38
CA ARG A 111 30.71 13.97 -38.35
C ARG A 111 29.63 13.74 -37.29
N LEU A 112 29.06 12.53 -37.23
CA LEU A 112 28.08 12.14 -36.22
C LEU A 112 28.66 12.23 -34.81
N LYS A 113 29.88 11.71 -34.58
CA LYS A 113 30.57 11.82 -33.28
C LYS A 113 30.79 13.29 -32.87
N LYS A 114 31.20 14.17 -33.79
CA LYS A 114 31.36 15.61 -33.52
C LYS A 114 30.02 16.28 -33.19
N SER A 115 28.95 15.96 -33.92
CA SER A 115 27.59 16.48 -33.65
C SER A 115 27.08 16.06 -32.27
N LEU A 116 27.29 14.79 -31.89
CA LEU A 116 26.98 14.27 -30.56
C LEU A 116 27.76 14.99 -29.45
N LYS A 117 29.08 15.19 -29.64
CA LYS A 117 29.91 15.92 -28.68
C LYS A 117 29.42 17.36 -28.48
N LYS A 118 29.02 18.04 -29.56
CA LYS A 118 28.47 19.41 -29.50
C LYS A 118 27.12 19.45 -28.77
N LYS A 119 26.21 18.50 -29.07
CA LYS A 119 24.91 18.39 -28.38
C LYS A 119 25.07 18.09 -26.88
N ASN A 120 25.99 17.21 -26.52
CA ASN A 120 26.27 16.89 -25.11
C ASN A 120 26.86 18.09 -24.36
N ALA A 121 27.76 18.86 -24.99
CA ALA A 121 28.32 20.08 -24.40
C ALA A 121 27.25 21.18 -24.20
N THR A 122 26.30 21.34 -25.13
CA THR A 122 25.17 22.26 -24.96
C THR A 122 24.21 21.80 -23.86
N LEU A 123 23.99 20.49 -23.73
CA LEU A 123 23.12 19.91 -22.70
C LEU A 123 23.73 20.07 -21.30
N SER A 124 25.05 19.88 -21.16
CA SER A 124 25.74 20.16 -19.90
C SER A 124 25.66 21.65 -19.50
N ALA A 125 25.76 22.57 -20.46
CA ALA A 125 25.67 24.00 -20.19
C ALA A 125 24.25 24.49 -19.80
N LEU A 126 23.20 23.86 -20.36
CA LEU A 126 21.80 24.16 -20.02
C LEU A 126 21.36 23.59 -18.66
N SER A 127 22.02 22.52 -18.20
CA SER A 127 21.65 21.82 -16.96
C SER A 127 22.06 22.57 -15.68
N SER A 128 23.11 23.41 -15.77
CA SER A 128 23.80 23.94 -14.60
C SER A 128 23.12 25.11 -13.88
N ASN A 129 22.14 25.81 -14.47
CA ASN A 129 21.70 27.10 -13.90
C ASN A 129 20.25 27.17 -13.39
N SER A 130 19.31 26.29 -13.80
CA SER A 130 17.90 26.40 -13.37
C SER A 130 17.32 25.13 -12.74
N ALA A 131 17.73 23.95 -13.23
CA ALA A 131 17.28 22.66 -12.71
C ALA A 131 17.91 22.32 -11.36
N GLU A 132 19.20 22.66 -11.18
CA GLU A 132 19.98 22.33 -9.98
C GLU A 132 19.48 23.13 -8.74
N TYR A 133 19.17 24.42 -8.94
CA TYR A 133 18.57 25.27 -7.91
C TYR A 133 17.18 24.77 -7.51
N SER A 134 16.32 24.47 -8.49
CA SER A 134 14.96 23.98 -8.25
C SER A 134 14.92 22.63 -7.54
N TYR A 135 15.86 21.74 -7.86
CA TYR A 135 15.98 20.42 -7.24
C TYR A 135 16.50 20.49 -5.79
N SER A 136 17.38 21.45 -5.48
CA SER A 136 17.87 21.69 -4.11
C SER A 136 16.79 22.20 -3.14
N LEU A 137 15.77 22.89 -3.68
CA LEU A 137 14.64 23.43 -2.91
C LEU A 137 13.55 22.39 -2.62
N LEU A 138 13.59 21.23 -3.27
CA LEU A 138 12.60 20.18 -3.06
C LEU A 138 12.76 19.55 -1.66
N LYS A 139 11.63 19.44 -0.95
CA LYS A 139 11.54 18.64 0.27
C LYS A 139 11.81 17.15 -0.02
N LYS A 140 12.07 16.37 1.04
CA LYS A 140 12.44 14.95 0.97
C LYS A 140 11.55 14.12 0.03
N ASP A 141 10.22 14.26 0.12
CA ASP A 141 9.29 13.40 -0.62
C ASP A 141 9.19 13.75 -2.12
N PRO A 142 8.99 15.02 -2.53
CA PRO A 142 9.08 15.41 -3.94
C PRO A 142 10.43 15.07 -4.58
N LYS A 143 11.53 15.27 -3.83
CA LYS A 143 12.87 14.91 -4.29
C LYS A 143 12.99 13.41 -4.56
N THR A 144 12.53 12.59 -3.62
CA THR A 144 12.50 11.12 -3.77
C THR A 144 11.67 10.69 -4.98
N PHE A 145 10.54 11.33 -5.24
CA PHE A 145 9.72 11.03 -6.42
C PHE A 145 10.43 11.37 -7.73
N VAL A 146 11.08 12.53 -7.80
CA VAL A 146 11.88 12.94 -8.98
C VAL A 146 13.03 11.97 -9.19
N ASP A 147 13.75 11.62 -8.13
CA ASP A 147 14.89 10.70 -8.19
C ASP A 147 14.48 9.32 -8.69
N MET A 148 13.34 8.84 -8.20
CA MET A 148 12.76 7.57 -8.60
C MET A 148 12.45 7.54 -10.10
N ASN A 149 11.97 8.64 -10.68
CA ASN A 149 11.63 8.69 -12.10
C ASN A 149 12.86 8.90 -12.99
N LEU A 150 13.80 9.76 -12.58
CA LEU A 150 14.96 10.12 -13.37
C LEU A 150 16.08 9.09 -13.29
N PHE A 151 16.43 8.66 -12.07
CA PHE A 151 17.67 7.92 -11.82
C PHE A 151 17.45 6.42 -11.55
N HIS A 152 16.25 6.01 -11.14
CA HIS A 152 16.00 4.59 -10.88
C HIS A 152 16.16 3.78 -12.18
N LYS A 153 17.00 2.75 -12.11
CA LYS A 153 17.28 1.86 -13.24
C LYS A 153 16.28 0.71 -13.24
N ASN A 154 15.98 0.19 -14.43
CA ASN A 154 15.15 -1.02 -14.51
C ASN A 154 15.92 -2.20 -13.88
N ASN A 155 15.20 -3.06 -13.15
CA ASN A 155 15.74 -4.23 -12.43
C ASN A 155 16.68 -3.97 -11.25
N THR A 156 16.72 -2.74 -10.71
CA THR A 156 17.41 -2.48 -9.43
C THR A 156 16.49 -2.61 -8.22
N SER A 157 17.06 -2.89 -7.06
CA SER A 157 16.31 -2.90 -5.80
C SER A 157 15.89 -1.48 -5.39
N TRP A 158 14.68 -1.35 -4.86
CA TRP A 158 14.17 -0.07 -4.35
C TRP A 158 14.82 0.31 -3.00
N ASN A 159 15.21 1.58 -2.90
CA ASN A 159 15.79 2.19 -1.71
C ASN A 159 14.73 2.37 -0.60
N LYS A 160 15.19 2.58 0.65
CA LYS A 160 14.29 2.77 1.80
C LYS A 160 13.35 3.97 1.62
N ASN A 161 13.89 5.12 1.22
CA ASN A 161 13.07 6.31 0.96
C ASN A 161 12.08 6.10 -0.19
N GLU A 162 12.49 5.40 -1.26
CA GLU A 162 11.60 5.06 -2.39
C GLU A 162 10.45 4.14 -1.95
N LYS A 163 10.75 3.14 -1.11
CA LYS A 163 9.77 2.25 -0.51
C LYS A 163 8.78 3.01 0.36
N GLU A 164 9.26 3.83 1.28
CA GLU A 164 8.45 4.64 2.18
C GLU A 164 7.52 5.58 1.39
N PHE A 165 8.06 6.27 0.38
CA PHE A 165 7.28 7.15 -0.49
C PHE A 165 6.22 6.39 -1.28
N ALA A 166 6.57 5.25 -1.88
CA ALA A 166 5.63 4.45 -2.66
C ALA A 166 4.50 3.88 -1.80
N ILE A 167 4.82 3.41 -0.59
CA ILE A 167 3.83 2.93 0.39
C ILE A 167 2.94 4.08 0.84
N TRP A 168 3.51 5.24 1.17
CA TRP A 168 2.75 6.44 1.53
C TRP A 168 1.77 6.83 0.42
N LEU A 169 2.25 6.96 -0.82
CA LEU A 169 1.43 7.33 -1.97
C LEU A 169 0.28 6.32 -2.20
N TYR A 170 0.57 5.03 -2.04
CA TYR A 170 -0.44 3.97 -2.14
C TYR A 170 -1.50 4.06 -1.04
N TYR A 171 -1.11 4.31 0.21
CA TYR A 171 -2.06 4.49 1.33
C TYR A 171 -2.86 5.79 1.22
N SER A 172 -2.29 6.85 0.66
CA SER A 172 -3.02 8.09 0.39
C SER A 172 -4.09 7.90 -0.67
N SER A 173 -3.77 7.23 -1.78
CA SER A 173 -4.75 6.91 -2.82
C SER A 173 -4.29 5.76 -3.73
N PRO A 174 -4.86 4.55 -3.58
CA PRO A 174 -4.58 3.43 -4.47
C PRO A 174 -4.99 3.70 -5.93
N SER A 175 -5.99 4.55 -6.15
CA SER A 175 -6.45 4.93 -7.50
C SER A 175 -5.46 5.87 -8.17
N THR A 176 -4.95 6.87 -7.44
CA THR A 176 -3.89 7.77 -7.96
C THR A 176 -2.62 6.99 -8.24
N TYR A 177 -2.23 6.07 -7.36
CA TYR A 177 -1.07 5.20 -7.55
C TYR A 177 -1.18 4.37 -8.84
N ARG A 178 -2.36 3.76 -9.09
CA ARG A 178 -2.65 3.04 -10.33
C ARG A 178 -2.59 3.96 -11.55
N GLY A 179 -3.13 5.17 -11.45
CA GLY A 179 -3.06 6.17 -12.53
C GLY A 179 -1.62 6.57 -12.88
N PHE A 180 -0.74 6.72 -11.88
CA PHE A 180 0.67 7.04 -12.12
C PHE A 180 1.41 5.88 -12.79
N LEU A 181 1.15 4.64 -12.39
CA LEU A 181 1.69 3.46 -13.08
C LEU A 181 1.25 3.41 -14.55
N GLN A 182 -0.02 3.69 -14.83
CA GLN A 182 -0.54 3.70 -16.21
C GLN A 182 0.05 4.82 -17.07
N LYS A 183 0.35 5.98 -16.45
CA LYS A 183 1.02 7.11 -17.12
C LYS A 183 2.52 6.90 -17.35
N GLY A 184 3.08 5.77 -16.93
CA GLY A 184 4.48 5.42 -17.16
C GLY A 184 5.46 6.00 -16.13
N PHE A 185 4.98 6.49 -14.98
CA PHE A 185 5.88 6.85 -13.88
C PHE A 185 6.56 5.60 -13.33
N LYS A 186 7.86 5.71 -13.04
CA LYS A 186 8.63 4.64 -12.41
C LYS A 186 8.20 4.50 -10.96
N LEU A 187 7.33 3.54 -10.71
CA LEU A 187 6.84 3.18 -9.39
C LEU A 187 6.87 1.65 -9.25
N PRO A 188 7.02 1.13 -8.01
CA PRO A 188 6.90 -0.29 -7.76
C PRO A 188 5.58 -0.89 -8.27
N SER A 189 5.59 -2.15 -8.66
CA SER A 189 4.33 -2.83 -9.00
C SER A 189 3.45 -2.99 -7.76
N LEU A 190 2.13 -3.04 -7.94
CA LEU A 190 1.19 -3.29 -6.83
C LEU A 190 1.51 -4.57 -6.06
N ALA A 191 1.97 -5.62 -6.75
CA ALA A 191 2.41 -6.86 -6.12
C ALA A 191 3.63 -6.64 -5.21
N THR A 192 4.56 -5.78 -5.62
CA THR A 192 5.74 -5.41 -4.84
C THR A 192 5.36 -4.63 -3.58
N ILE A 193 4.45 -3.66 -3.69
CA ILE A 193 3.94 -2.93 -2.52
C ILE A 193 3.26 -3.88 -1.53
N LYS A 194 2.36 -4.74 -2.01
CA LYS A 194 1.66 -5.71 -1.16
C LYS A 194 2.65 -6.62 -0.42
N ARG A 195 3.72 -7.04 -1.09
CA ARG A 195 4.79 -7.84 -0.48
C ARG A 195 5.56 -7.06 0.60
N TRP A 196 5.80 -5.76 0.42
CA TRP A 196 6.49 -4.93 1.42
C TRP A 196 5.64 -4.64 2.65
N ILE A 197 4.36 -4.33 2.44
CA ILE A 197 3.39 -4.16 3.55
C ILE A 197 3.28 -5.47 4.33
N GLY A 198 3.39 -6.60 3.63
CA GLY A 198 3.28 -7.94 4.20
C GLY A 198 1.82 -8.28 4.53
N ALA A 199 1.56 -9.57 4.72
CA ALA A 199 0.28 -10.05 5.22
C ALA A 199 0.35 -10.06 6.75
N SER A 200 0.02 -8.93 7.39
CA SER A 200 -0.24 -8.95 8.83
C SER A 200 -1.53 -9.72 9.05
N VAL A 201 -1.42 -10.92 9.61
CA VAL A 201 -2.57 -11.78 9.93
C VAL A 201 -3.19 -11.29 11.22
N PHE A 202 -4.23 -10.46 11.10
CA PHE A 202 -5.07 -10.10 12.23
C PHE A 202 -6.24 -11.09 12.30
N LYS A 203 -6.38 -11.72 13.47
CA LYS A 203 -7.51 -12.59 13.76
C LYS A 203 -8.45 -11.89 14.75
N PRO A 204 -9.73 -12.27 14.82
CA PRO A 204 -10.63 -11.78 15.84
C PRO A 204 -10.05 -11.99 17.25
N GLY A 205 -10.25 -10.99 18.10
CA GLY A 205 -9.68 -10.92 19.44
C GLY A 205 -8.32 -10.23 19.53
N PHE A 206 -7.62 -10.47 20.63
CA PHE A 206 -6.37 -9.80 20.96
C PHE A 206 -5.16 -10.56 20.38
N THR A 207 -4.47 -9.94 19.43
CA THR A 207 -3.31 -10.55 18.77
C THR A 207 -2.01 -10.31 19.56
N LYS A 208 -1.34 -11.38 20.02
CA LYS A 208 -0.11 -11.29 20.84
C LYS A 208 1.01 -10.48 20.17
N GLN A 209 1.26 -10.72 18.89
CA GLN A 209 2.30 -10.02 18.11
C GLN A 209 2.07 -8.51 18.07
N PHE A 210 0.80 -8.11 17.96
CA PHE A 210 0.41 -6.71 17.93
C PHE A 210 0.61 -6.03 19.29
N PHE A 211 0.21 -6.69 20.39
CA PHE A 211 0.42 -6.17 21.74
C PHE A 211 1.91 -6.08 22.10
N HIS A 212 2.76 -6.99 21.61
CA HIS A 212 4.20 -6.88 21.76
C HIS A 212 4.76 -5.62 21.07
N GLN A 213 4.32 -5.32 19.84
CA GLN A 213 4.71 -4.08 19.16
C GLN A 213 4.18 -2.83 19.88
N LEU A 214 2.95 -2.90 20.40
CA LEU A 214 2.36 -1.82 21.19
C LEU A 214 3.17 -1.57 22.47
N GLN A 215 3.64 -2.62 23.13
CA GLN A 215 4.49 -2.52 24.32
C GLN A 215 5.83 -1.82 24.00
N LEU A 216 6.51 -2.21 22.93
CA LEU A 216 7.74 -1.53 22.48
C LEU A 216 7.49 -0.05 22.19
N LYS A 217 6.34 0.28 21.60
CA LYS A 217 5.98 1.68 21.34
C LYS A 217 5.64 2.44 22.62
N ALA A 218 4.93 1.81 23.55
CA ALA A 218 4.57 2.40 24.84
C ALA A 218 5.80 2.67 25.73
N GLN A 219 6.90 1.92 25.57
CA GLN A 219 8.16 2.21 26.26
C GLN A 219 8.75 3.57 25.87
N THR A 220 8.51 4.03 24.63
CA THR A 220 8.97 5.35 24.15
C THR A 220 8.11 6.52 24.62
N PHE A 221 6.96 6.24 25.25
CA PHE A 221 6.03 7.28 25.70
C PHE A 221 6.37 7.79 27.09
N ASP A 222 6.20 9.09 27.28
CA ASP A 222 6.25 9.70 28.59
C ASP A 222 5.06 9.27 29.45
N SER A 223 5.18 9.43 30.77
CA SER A 223 4.13 9.06 31.74
C SER A 223 2.76 9.70 31.46
N ILE A 224 2.74 10.91 30.87
CA ILE A 224 1.51 11.60 30.50
C ILE A 224 0.89 11.02 29.22
N GLU A 225 1.73 10.68 28.24
CA GLU A 225 1.31 10.12 26.94
C GLU A 225 0.77 8.68 27.07
N LYS A 226 1.23 7.95 28.09
CA LYS A 226 0.75 6.61 28.45
C LYS A 226 -0.71 6.61 28.93
N LYS A 227 -1.26 7.75 29.34
CA LYS A 227 -2.67 7.85 29.76
C LYS A 227 -3.59 7.75 28.55
N CYS A 228 -4.45 6.74 28.54
CA CYS A 228 -5.34 6.45 27.41
C CYS A 228 -6.78 6.16 27.86
N VAL A 229 -7.68 6.19 26.88
CA VAL A 229 -9.07 5.76 27.00
C VAL A 229 -9.35 4.62 26.04
N LEU A 230 -10.27 3.73 26.41
CA LEU A 230 -10.74 2.63 25.59
C LEU A 230 -12.11 2.97 25.03
N CYS A 231 -12.21 3.12 23.72
CA CYS A 231 -13.47 3.33 23.01
C CYS A 231 -14.00 1.99 22.50
N LEU A 232 -15.29 1.73 22.71
CA LEU A 232 -16.02 0.55 22.29
C LEU A 232 -17.15 0.97 21.35
N ASP A 233 -17.23 0.36 20.18
CA ASP A 233 -18.34 0.59 19.26
C ASP A 233 -18.63 -0.66 18.41
N GLU A 234 -19.88 -0.80 18.00
CA GLU A 234 -20.38 -1.91 17.20
C GLU A 234 -20.76 -1.43 15.80
N MET A 235 -20.26 -2.12 14.78
CA MET A 235 -20.61 -1.84 13.38
C MET A 235 -21.31 -3.04 12.74
N SER A 236 -22.35 -2.78 11.95
CA SER A 236 -22.96 -3.79 11.10
C SER A 236 -22.03 -4.15 9.94
N ILE A 237 -21.88 -5.44 9.68
CA ILE A 237 -21.09 -5.99 8.58
C ILE A 237 -21.96 -6.86 7.68
N MET A 238 -21.53 -7.01 6.43
CA MET A 238 -22.21 -7.89 5.49
C MET A 238 -21.98 -9.36 5.88
N SER A 239 -23.07 -10.10 6.08
CA SER A 239 -23.04 -11.50 6.50
C SER A 239 -22.72 -12.43 5.32
N ILE A 240 -21.45 -12.56 4.97
CA ILE A 240 -20.94 -13.47 3.94
C ILE A 240 -19.96 -14.47 4.54
N ILE A 241 -19.99 -15.70 4.05
CA ILE A 241 -19.02 -16.76 4.37
C ILE A 241 -18.12 -16.95 3.14
N GLU A 242 -16.81 -16.83 3.32
CA GLU A 242 -15.81 -16.99 2.26
C GLU A 242 -14.65 -17.87 2.76
N TYR A 243 -14.02 -18.63 1.87
CA TYR A 243 -12.82 -19.39 2.21
C TYR A 243 -11.57 -18.54 1.95
N SER A 244 -10.80 -18.29 3.01
CA SER A 244 -9.56 -17.53 2.97
C SER A 244 -8.37 -18.46 2.79
N LYS A 245 -7.86 -18.54 1.56
CA LYS A 245 -6.71 -19.40 1.22
C LYS A 245 -5.44 -19.02 2.00
N SER A 246 -5.27 -17.74 2.35
CA SER A 246 -4.09 -17.27 3.11
C SER A 246 -4.13 -17.70 4.58
N LEU A 247 -5.31 -17.77 5.18
CA LEU A 247 -5.48 -18.18 6.57
C LEU A 247 -5.80 -19.66 6.72
N ASP A 248 -6.01 -20.34 5.59
CA ASP A 248 -6.56 -21.69 5.50
C ASP A 248 -7.77 -21.87 6.41
N CYS A 249 -8.70 -20.92 6.33
CA CYS A 249 -9.89 -20.93 7.16
C CYS A 249 -11.09 -20.38 6.40
N ILE A 250 -12.27 -20.89 6.74
CA ILE A 250 -13.52 -20.27 6.35
C ILE A 250 -13.68 -19.01 7.21
N GLU A 251 -14.02 -17.87 6.65
CA GLU A 251 -14.29 -16.59 7.32
C GLU A 251 -15.81 -16.31 7.37
N GLY A 252 -16.25 -15.30 8.12
CA GLY A 252 -17.66 -14.88 8.14
C GLY A 252 -18.55 -15.51 9.22
N TYR A 253 -17.99 -16.37 10.06
CA TYR A 253 -18.68 -16.86 11.26
C TYR A 253 -18.39 -15.98 12.48
N GLU A 254 -19.25 -16.09 13.47
CA GLU A 254 -19.07 -15.52 14.81
C GLU A 254 -17.78 -16.04 15.45
N ASP A 255 -16.96 -15.10 15.89
CA ASP A 255 -15.66 -15.33 16.51
C ASP A 255 -15.39 -14.20 17.51
N LEU A 256 -15.54 -14.54 18.79
CA LEU A 256 -15.30 -13.63 19.90
C LEU A 256 -13.87 -13.75 20.45
N GLY A 257 -12.98 -14.45 19.74
CA GLY A 257 -11.62 -14.71 20.21
C GLY A 257 -11.60 -15.51 21.53
N LEU A 258 -10.42 -15.72 22.10
CA LEU A 258 -10.32 -16.36 23.41
C LEU A 258 -10.85 -15.43 24.52
N PRO A 259 -11.61 -15.94 25.51
CA PRO A 259 -11.84 -17.36 25.79
C PRO A 259 -13.05 -18.02 25.08
N PHE A 260 -13.92 -17.25 24.42
CA PHE A 260 -15.21 -17.76 23.91
C PHE A 260 -15.13 -18.53 22.60
N GLY A 261 -14.10 -18.26 21.80
CA GLY A 261 -13.82 -18.90 20.53
C GLY A 261 -14.85 -18.63 19.44
N ARG A 262 -14.87 -19.55 18.49
CA ARG A 262 -15.68 -19.49 17.26
C ARG A 262 -16.98 -20.26 17.41
N ARG A 263 -18.08 -19.75 16.85
CA ARG A 263 -19.40 -20.39 16.88
C ARG A 263 -19.98 -20.58 15.49
N ASN A 264 -20.85 -21.57 15.34
CA ASN A 264 -21.54 -21.89 14.08
C ASN A 264 -22.74 -20.95 13.82
N LYS A 265 -22.48 -19.63 13.83
CA LYS A 265 -23.44 -18.58 13.46
C LYS A 265 -22.75 -17.60 12.52
N ARG A 266 -23.47 -17.05 11.54
CA ARG A 266 -22.91 -16.04 10.64
C ARG A 266 -22.72 -14.71 11.38
N ALA A 267 -21.56 -14.09 11.24
CA ALA A 267 -21.34 -12.77 11.82
C ALA A 267 -22.11 -11.71 11.02
N LYS A 268 -22.85 -10.85 11.73
CA LYS A 268 -23.55 -9.69 11.17
C LYS A 268 -23.03 -8.38 11.75
N LYS A 269 -22.27 -8.45 12.84
CA LYS A 269 -21.74 -7.30 13.54
C LYS A 269 -20.29 -7.49 13.94
N ALA A 270 -19.54 -6.41 13.96
CA ALA A 270 -18.18 -6.34 14.46
C ALA A 270 -18.10 -5.34 15.62
N MET A 271 -17.70 -5.83 16.79
CA MET A 271 -17.40 -5.02 17.97
C MET A 271 -15.92 -4.65 17.92
N VAL A 272 -15.58 -3.36 17.93
CA VAL A 272 -14.20 -2.89 17.82
C VAL A 272 -13.77 -2.20 19.10
N PHE A 273 -12.60 -2.57 19.59
CA PHE A 273 -11.95 -1.98 20.74
C PHE A 273 -10.83 -1.08 20.24
N MET A 274 -10.90 0.22 20.56
CA MET A 274 -9.93 1.21 20.10
C MET A 274 -9.33 1.97 21.28
N LEU A 275 -8.01 2.05 21.34
CA LEU A 275 -7.32 2.92 22.27
C LEU A 275 -7.17 4.31 21.69
N ARG A 276 -7.26 5.31 22.56
CA ARG A 276 -6.98 6.71 22.23
C ARG A 276 -6.16 7.34 23.35
N GLY A 277 -5.10 8.05 22.98
CA GLY A 277 -4.32 8.86 23.91
C GLY A 277 -5.16 10.01 24.47
N LEU A 278 -5.05 10.25 25.78
CA LEU A 278 -5.80 11.33 26.44
C LEU A 278 -5.10 12.68 26.22
N HIS A 279 -3.78 12.71 26.37
CA HIS A 279 -2.96 13.92 26.22
C HIS A 279 -2.22 13.99 24.88
N SER A 280 -2.16 12.87 24.15
CA SER A 280 -1.45 12.77 22.86
C SER A 280 -2.42 12.35 21.76
N LYS A 281 -2.22 12.89 20.55
CA LYS A 281 -3.10 12.67 19.40
C LYS A 281 -2.81 11.33 18.69
N TRP A 282 -2.89 10.22 19.42
CA TRP A 282 -2.80 8.88 18.84
C TRP A 282 -4.08 8.09 19.09
N LYS A 283 -4.43 7.22 18.14
CA LYS A 283 -5.54 6.28 18.24
C LYS A 283 -5.20 5.00 17.50
N LEU A 284 -5.62 3.86 18.04
CA LEU A 284 -5.25 2.57 17.50
C LEU A 284 -6.32 1.51 17.82
N PRO A 285 -6.93 0.84 16.83
CA PRO A 285 -7.75 -0.34 17.08
C PRO A 285 -6.87 -1.47 17.63
N ILE A 286 -7.25 -2.04 18.76
CA ILE A 286 -6.47 -3.07 19.47
C ILE A 286 -7.04 -4.48 19.32
N ALA A 287 -8.35 -4.59 19.10
CA ALA A 287 -9.03 -5.85 18.87
C ALA A 287 -10.36 -5.59 18.16
N TYR A 288 -10.84 -6.63 17.48
CA TYR A 288 -12.19 -6.68 16.95
C TYR A 288 -12.77 -8.06 17.21
N PHE A 289 -14.09 -8.13 17.36
CA PHE A 289 -14.82 -9.36 17.66
C PHE A 289 -16.03 -9.46 16.74
N LEU A 290 -16.26 -10.63 16.19
CA LEU A 290 -17.33 -10.87 15.21
C LEU A 290 -18.48 -11.60 15.88
N SER A 291 -19.71 -11.11 15.71
CA SER A 291 -20.89 -11.68 16.36
C SER A 291 -22.13 -11.64 15.47
N HIS A 292 -23.10 -12.53 15.74
CA HIS A 292 -24.38 -12.52 15.03
C HIS A 292 -25.27 -11.34 15.44
N THR A 293 -25.34 -11.05 16.74
CA THR A 293 -26.26 -10.03 17.32
C THR A 293 -25.55 -8.97 18.15
N GLY A 294 -24.24 -9.12 18.37
CA GLY A 294 -23.49 -8.46 19.43
C GLY A 294 -23.09 -9.45 20.52
N PRO A 295 -21.96 -9.22 21.24
CA PRO A 295 -21.61 -10.00 22.42
C PRO A 295 -22.65 -9.78 23.52
N ASN A 296 -22.94 -10.80 24.32
CA ASN A 296 -23.81 -10.61 25.48
C ASN A 296 -23.09 -9.84 26.60
N SER A 297 -23.82 -9.36 27.61
CA SER A 297 -23.21 -8.53 28.67
C SER A 297 -22.11 -9.24 29.47
N LYS A 298 -22.22 -10.55 29.69
CA LYS A 298 -21.21 -11.34 30.41
C LYS A 298 -19.94 -11.52 29.56
N GLU A 299 -20.11 -11.80 28.28
CA GLU A 299 -19.03 -11.88 27.29
C GLU A 299 -18.32 -10.55 27.18
N LEU A 300 -19.06 -9.46 27.00
CA LEU A 300 -18.48 -8.12 26.89
C LEU A 300 -17.74 -7.72 28.16
N THR A 301 -18.28 -8.03 29.35
CA THR A 301 -17.58 -7.82 30.63
C THR A 301 -16.23 -8.53 30.64
N THR A 302 -16.20 -9.82 30.24
CA THR A 302 -14.97 -10.62 30.19
C THR A 302 -13.97 -10.05 29.19
N LEU A 303 -14.42 -9.63 28.01
CA LEU A 303 -13.58 -9.01 26.98
C LEU A 303 -13.01 -7.66 27.43
N ILE A 304 -13.78 -6.85 28.15
CA ILE A 304 -13.31 -5.59 28.73
C ILE A 304 -12.24 -5.84 29.79
N GLN A 305 -12.46 -6.79 30.69
CA GLN A 305 -11.47 -7.15 31.72
C GLN A 305 -10.17 -7.64 31.09
N ASP A 306 -10.26 -8.49 30.07
CA ASP A 306 -9.11 -8.98 29.32
C ASP A 306 -8.38 -7.84 28.56
N ALA A 307 -9.13 -6.88 28.01
CA ALA A 307 -8.54 -5.67 27.42
C ALA A 307 -7.74 -4.88 28.47
N ILE A 308 -8.31 -4.65 29.66
CA ILE A 308 -7.66 -3.89 30.75
C ILE A 308 -6.33 -4.54 31.14
N ILE A 309 -6.32 -5.87 31.33
CA ILE A 309 -5.12 -6.63 31.67
C ILE A 309 -4.04 -6.45 30.58
N LYS A 310 -4.41 -6.60 29.31
CA LYS A 310 -3.46 -6.47 28.20
C LYS A 310 -2.96 -5.04 27.97
N ILE A 311 -3.79 -4.04 28.20
CA ILE A 311 -3.40 -2.62 28.13
C ILE A 311 -2.38 -2.32 29.23
N LYS A 312 -2.65 -2.80 30.45
CA LYS A 312 -1.76 -2.62 31.60
C LYS A 312 -0.42 -3.33 31.40
N SER A 313 -0.41 -4.54 30.85
CA SER A 313 0.84 -5.28 30.57
C SER A 313 1.71 -4.61 29.49
N CYS A 314 1.13 -3.81 28.60
CA CYS A 314 1.88 -2.98 27.66
C CYS A 314 2.54 -1.74 28.30
N GLY A 315 2.23 -1.43 29.57
CA GLY A 315 2.70 -0.22 30.25
C GLY A 315 1.85 1.03 29.97
N LEU A 316 0.63 0.86 29.44
CA LEU A 316 -0.33 1.95 29.24
C LEU A 316 -1.24 2.11 30.46
N GLN A 317 -1.73 3.33 30.69
CA GLN A 317 -2.57 3.68 31.84
C GLN A 317 -3.99 4.02 31.38
N LEU A 318 -4.89 3.04 31.47
CA LEU A 318 -6.29 3.23 31.13
C LEU A 318 -7.01 4.12 32.18
N LYS A 319 -7.63 5.22 31.76
CA LYS A 319 -8.36 6.12 32.67
C LYS A 319 -9.88 6.04 32.53
N ALA A 320 -10.37 5.78 31.32
CA ALA A 320 -11.80 5.69 31.07
C ALA A 320 -12.13 4.70 29.95
N ILE A 321 -13.35 4.20 29.97
CA ILE A 321 -13.99 3.46 28.90
C ILE A 321 -15.13 4.32 28.34
N ILE A 322 -15.19 4.42 27.02
CA ILE A 322 -16.18 5.21 26.29
C ILE A 322 -16.98 4.28 25.38
N CYS A 323 -18.30 4.36 25.43
CA CYS A 323 -19.18 3.55 24.58
C CYS A 323 -20.51 4.27 24.29
N ASP A 324 -21.33 3.70 23.42
CA ASP A 324 -22.71 4.16 23.23
C ASP A 324 -23.64 3.71 24.39
N GLN A 325 -24.91 4.11 24.29
CA GLN A 325 -25.94 3.79 25.30
C GLN A 325 -26.74 2.51 24.97
N ALA A 326 -26.18 1.58 24.19
CA ALA A 326 -26.85 0.32 23.88
C ALA A 326 -27.19 -0.47 25.15
N THR A 327 -28.32 -1.19 25.12
CA THR A 327 -28.83 -1.97 26.27
C THR A 327 -27.79 -2.96 26.80
N THR A 328 -27.04 -3.62 25.91
CA THR A 328 -25.94 -4.52 26.26
C THR A 328 -24.82 -3.82 27.02
N ASN A 329 -24.43 -2.61 26.58
CA ASN A 329 -23.38 -1.81 27.22
C ASN A 329 -23.83 -1.36 28.61
N VAL A 330 -25.05 -0.84 28.73
CA VAL A 330 -25.63 -0.45 30.02
C VAL A 330 -25.67 -1.65 30.98
N SER A 331 -26.10 -2.82 30.51
CA SER A 331 -26.13 -4.05 31.31
C SER A 331 -24.73 -4.51 31.74
N THR A 332 -23.74 -4.37 30.86
CA THR A 332 -22.32 -4.69 31.13
C THR A 332 -21.76 -3.82 32.26
N PHE A 333 -22.00 -2.51 32.22
CA PHE A 333 -21.51 -1.62 33.29
C PHE A 333 -22.27 -1.78 34.60
N LYS A 334 -23.56 -2.17 34.56
CA LYS A 334 -24.28 -2.59 35.77
C LYS A 334 -23.65 -3.84 36.41
N GLN A 335 -23.21 -4.81 35.61
CA GLN A 335 -22.48 -5.99 36.13
C GLN A 335 -21.14 -5.60 36.77
N LEU A 336 -20.50 -4.53 36.29
CA LEU A 336 -19.30 -3.93 36.89
C LEU A 336 -19.60 -2.98 38.07
N LEU A 337 -20.84 -2.97 38.58
CA LEU A 337 -21.30 -2.14 39.70
C LEU A 337 -21.20 -0.62 39.46
N VAL A 338 -21.26 -0.18 38.20
CA VAL A 338 -21.29 1.23 37.82
C VAL A 338 -22.70 1.77 38.00
N SER A 339 -22.81 2.91 38.69
CA SER A 339 -24.07 3.64 38.89
C SER A 339 -23.95 5.12 38.49
N LYS A 340 -25.04 5.87 38.62
CA LYS A 340 -25.03 7.33 38.37
C LYS A 340 -24.14 8.06 39.39
N GLU A 341 -24.18 7.61 40.63
CA GLU A 341 -23.42 8.15 41.77
C GLU A 341 -21.96 7.68 41.73
N LYS A 342 -21.73 6.48 41.21
CA LYS A 342 -20.41 5.88 41.02
C LYS A 342 -20.19 5.55 39.54
N PRO A 343 -19.88 6.56 38.69
CA PRO A 343 -19.67 6.38 37.25
C PRO A 343 -18.27 5.80 36.93
N TYR A 344 -17.82 4.87 37.76
CA TYR A 344 -16.53 4.21 37.70
C TYR A 344 -16.59 2.87 38.42
N PHE A 345 -15.63 2.00 38.11
CA PHE A 345 -15.40 0.76 38.84
C PHE A 345 -13.92 0.59 39.15
N PHE A 346 -13.61 -0.30 40.10
CA PHE A 346 -12.23 -0.67 40.41
C PHE A 346 -11.89 -2.00 39.77
N PHE A 347 -10.71 -2.07 39.15
CA PHE A 347 -10.15 -3.31 38.61
C PHE A 347 -8.68 -3.38 38.99
N GLU A 348 -8.27 -4.41 39.73
CA GLU A 348 -6.90 -4.57 40.27
C GLU A 348 -6.34 -3.29 40.95
N GLY A 349 -7.15 -2.65 41.79
CA GLY A 349 -6.78 -1.41 42.51
C GLY A 349 -6.78 -0.14 41.65
N GLN A 350 -7.10 -0.23 40.35
CA GLN A 350 -7.18 0.91 39.46
C GLN A 350 -8.63 1.36 39.26
N GLN A 351 -8.88 2.66 39.49
CA GLN A 351 -10.16 3.28 39.19
C GLN A 351 -10.28 3.59 37.70
N ILE A 352 -11.36 3.10 37.06
CA ILE A 352 -11.64 3.30 35.64
C ILE A 352 -13.02 3.93 35.50
N TYR A 353 -13.08 5.11 34.89
CA TYR A 353 -14.33 5.82 34.63
C TYR A 353 -15.08 5.25 33.43
N VAL A 354 -16.40 5.35 33.45
CA VAL A 354 -17.26 4.95 32.32
C VAL A 354 -18.00 6.19 31.83
N VAL A 355 -17.87 6.47 30.54
CA VAL A 355 -18.46 7.65 29.91
C VAL A 355 -19.25 7.22 28.68
N TYR A 356 -20.49 7.68 28.57
CA TYR A 356 -21.27 7.46 27.35
C TYR A 356 -20.96 8.53 26.31
N ASP A 357 -21.07 8.16 25.03
CA ASP A 357 -20.84 9.11 23.94
C ASP A 357 -21.84 10.29 24.00
N VAL A 358 -21.30 11.49 24.22
CA VAL A 358 -22.07 12.71 24.44
C VAL A 358 -22.96 13.06 23.23
N PRO A 359 -22.47 13.02 21.97
CA PRO A 359 -23.33 13.13 20.79
C PRO A 359 -24.52 12.16 20.79
N HIS A 360 -24.33 10.89 21.16
CA HIS A 360 -25.45 9.95 21.31
C HIS A 360 -26.45 10.39 22.39
N LEU A 361 -25.97 10.87 23.54
CA LEU A 361 -26.84 11.41 24.60
C LEU A 361 -27.67 12.61 24.12
N ILE A 362 -27.03 13.55 23.41
CA ILE A 362 -27.69 14.74 22.86
C ILE A 362 -28.75 14.34 21.82
N LYS A 363 -28.45 13.37 20.95
CA LYS A 363 -29.42 12.82 19.98
C LYS A 363 -30.63 12.20 20.70
N SER A 364 -30.39 11.41 21.75
CA SER A 364 -31.46 10.81 22.55
C SER A 364 -32.31 11.87 23.25
N LEU A 365 -31.69 12.87 23.87
CA LEU A 365 -32.38 14.01 24.48
C LEU A 365 -33.26 14.75 23.47
N ARG A 366 -32.71 15.08 22.29
CA ARG A 366 -33.46 15.71 21.20
C ARG A 366 -34.67 14.87 20.80
N ASN A 367 -34.50 13.56 20.59
CA ASN A 367 -35.59 12.67 20.20
C ASN A 367 -36.69 12.62 21.27
N ASN A 368 -36.31 12.57 22.54
CA ASN A 368 -37.24 12.61 23.66
C ASN A 368 -38.00 13.94 23.73
N LEU A 369 -37.33 15.07 23.48
CA LEU A 369 -37.98 16.40 23.42
C LEU A 369 -38.95 16.56 22.23
N LEU A 370 -38.71 15.87 21.11
CA LEU A 370 -39.55 15.96 19.92
C LEU A 370 -40.80 15.06 20.01
N ASN A 371 -40.63 13.86 20.57
CA ASN A 371 -41.62 12.78 20.52
C ASN A 371 -42.29 12.51 21.86
N GLY A 372 -41.65 12.84 22.98
CA GLY A 372 -42.14 12.56 24.32
C GLY A 372 -42.70 13.77 25.04
N ASP A 373 -43.50 13.51 26.07
CA ASP A 373 -43.85 14.50 27.08
C ASP A 373 -42.70 14.59 28.09
N TYR A 374 -42.33 15.81 28.47
CA TYR A 374 -41.27 16.05 29.45
C TYR A 374 -41.82 16.88 30.60
N ILE A 375 -41.34 16.61 31.81
CA ILE A 375 -41.72 17.32 33.03
C ILE A 375 -40.47 18.09 33.49
N ILE A 376 -40.62 19.38 33.76
CA ILE A 376 -39.55 20.21 34.32
C ILE A 376 -40.07 20.76 35.64
N ASN A 377 -39.39 20.45 36.74
CA ASN A 377 -39.77 20.88 38.10
C ASN A 377 -41.22 20.54 38.45
N ASP A 378 -41.61 19.28 38.24
CA ASP A 378 -42.96 18.72 38.52
C ASP A 378 -44.12 19.42 37.81
N LYS A 379 -43.82 20.30 36.86
CA LYS A 379 -44.81 20.95 35.99
C LYS A 379 -44.68 20.39 34.58
N GLN A 380 -45.80 19.98 34.02
CA GLN A 380 -45.87 19.77 32.58
C GLN A 380 -45.73 21.14 31.90
N PRO A 381 -44.71 21.34 31.06
CA PRO A 381 -44.59 22.56 30.27
C PRO A 381 -45.79 22.69 29.35
N ASN A 382 -46.30 23.90 29.21
CA ASN A 382 -47.46 24.21 28.39
C ASN A 382 -47.25 23.66 26.97
N LYS A 383 -48.27 23.03 26.36
CA LYS A 383 -48.23 22.51 24.97
C LYS A 383 -47.74 23.55 23.94
N SER A 384 -47.84 24.83 24.27
CA SER A 384 -47.30 26.00 23.54
C SER A 384 -45.78 25.99 23.41
N SER A 385 -45.04 25.60 24.45
CA SER A 385 -43.56 25.58 24.47
C SER A 385 -42.99 24.48 23.56
N VAL A 386 -43.66 23.32 23.52
CA VAL A 386 -43.32 22.21 22.60
C VAL A 386 -43.60 22.59 21.14
N ARG A 387 -44.70 23.33 20.90
CA ARG A 387 -44.99 23.91 19.58
C ARG A 387 -43.94 24.93 19.15
N TYR A 388 -43.41 25.75 20.05
CA TYR A 388 -42.37 26.74 19.74
C TYR A 388 -41.07 26.07 19.25
N ILE A 389 -40.64 24.98 19.88
CA ILE A 389 -39.48 24.19 19.45
C ILE A 389 -39.74 23.53 18.07
N LYS A 390 -40.94 22.98 17.85
CA LYS A 390 -41.34 22.42 16.54
C LYS A 390 -41.49 23.50 15.45
N LEU A 391 -41.87 24.73 15.81
CA LEU A 391 -41.98 25.86 14.89
C LEU A 391 -40.59 26.36 14.47
N ILE A 392 -39.67 26.54 15.42
CA ILE A 392 -38.28 26.93 15.16
C ILE A 392 -37.56 25.88 14.29
N GLY A 393 -37.80 24.58 14.53
CA GLY A 393 -37.25 23.51 13.67
C GLY A 393 -37.81 23.49 12.24
N ARG A 394 -38.99 24.07 12.00
CA ARG A 394 -39.55 24.27 10.65
C ARG A 394 -39.08 25.55 9.98
N VAL A 395 -38.56 26.52 10.74
CA VAL A 395 -37.82 27.66 10.20
C VAL A 395 -36.46 27.14 9.75
N ARG A 396 -36.37 26.68 8.50
CA ARG A 396 -35.08 26.59 7.79
C ARG A 396 -34.41 27.96 7.96
N PHE A 397 -33.20 27.98 8.52
CA PHE A 397 -32.28 29.09 8.30
C PHE A 397 -32.01 29.16 6.78
N ARG A 398 -32.86 29.92 6.07
CA ARG A 398 -32.51 30.45 4.76
C ARG A 398 -31.39 31.43 5.04
N ASN A 399 -30.20 31.07 4.57
CA ASN A 399 -29.01 31.92 4.46
C ASN A 399 -28.29 32.21 5.78
N LEU A 400 -27.30 31.37 6.08
CA LEU A 400 -26.02 31.86 6.58
C LEU A 400 -24.97 31.49 5.53
N PRO A 401 -24.31 32.48 4.90
CA PRO A 401 -23.24 32.20 3.95
C PRO A 401 -22.06 31.55 4.68
N LEU A 402 -21.42 30.60 3.99
CA LEU A 402 -20.13 30.01 4.36
C LEU A 402 -19.01 31.05 4.36
#